data_AF-A0A937ND36-F1
#
_entry.id   AF-A0A937ND36-F1
#
_cell.length_a   1.000
_cell.length_b   1.000
_cell.length_c   1.000
_cell.angle_alpha   90.00
_cell.angle_beta   90.00
_cell.angle_gamma   90.00
#
_symmetry.space_group_name_H-M   'P 1'
#
loop_
_entity.id
_entity.type
_entity.pdbx_description
1 polymer ?
#
loop_
_entity_poly.entity_id
_entity_poly.type
_entity_poly.pdbx_seq_one_letter_code
_entity_poly.pdbx_strand_id
1 'polypeptide(L)'
;MNYPNGWIALAFIAALSAPCLSGCAGDRDSQPVPMVTVVCEASGMAPEEVEKLVASPLESSINGTAGVQRLRSVSRSGQAIIWVEFDRGTDTFEARQLVAERLELVELPSGAQASLAPRSCGEIFLIALRMEAASETEPRDELAAVLRELADYSLRRRLLAIPDVSQVTVTGGTHKQYQVVVSPERLKALNVTRRELARAIAPANATPDVSNVAKGSEVILRSIDRSQTLEDLASTVIRIDNGQPVLVRDVAEVRIGWAPDRIRYTAVAEKPGSGTKELAVILAIGLTPDADRSAISRQVDEVLQELQQHLPRGVIIERKIDSRLDPLVNQAVQRQRRDLPPDVQLIRRSSDPAGDFVVASLGDRIVVKVFGPDLADLRRKADEIRQLLIKVAGVVDLRVEPQADEPRLEHKIERERASQFGLTVDMLSEEINMAIDERVVSQIHSDDRTYDLVIKTDQSAVDLGRIGDTLVGTPTGEMVPLSLVVEFRIVSGPRAIYRENMQRVVLISCGVKDRDRSDVDSDIRKELAPILSSMEDGYHIECGNR
;
A
#
# COMPACT_ATOMS: atom_id res chain seq x y z
N MET A 1 -19.17 10.63 -4.18
CA MET A 1 -17.97 10.33 -5.00
C MET A 1 -17.02 9.54 -4.13
N ASN A 2 -16.97 8.23 -4.35
CA ASN A 2 -16.26 7.26 -3.53
C ASN A 2 -14.82 7.13 -4.03
N TYR A 3 -13.83 7.44 -3.18
CA TYR A 3 -12.41 7.26 -3.46
C TYR A 3 -11.91 6.02 -2.69
N PRO A 4 -11.47 4.91 -3.33
CA PRO A 4 -11.23 3.63 -2.64
C PRO A 4 -9.82 3.39 -2.09
N ASN A 5 -8.82 4.26 -2.32
CA ASN A 5 -7.41 3.83 -2.27
C ASN A 5 -6.55 4.39 -1.11
N GLY A 6 -7.12 5.17 -0.18
CA GLY A 6 -6.40 5.82 0.92
C GLY A 6 -6.01 4.93 2.13
N TRP A 7 -5.84 3.61 1.98
CA TRP A 7 -5.79 2.66 3.12
C TRP A 7 -4.44 1.95 3.34
N ILE A 8 -3.58 1.90 2.32
CA ILE A 8 -2.43 0.98 2.23
C ILE A 8 -1.30 1.21 3.27
N ALA A 9 -1.11 2.43 3.82
CA ALA A 9 0.02 2.71 4.74
C ALA A 9 -0.32 2.58 6.24
N LEU A 10 -1.51 3.02 6.69
CA LEU A 10 -2.02 2.70 8.05
C LEU A 10 -2.26 1.20 8.22
N ALA A 11 -2.68 0.55 7.14
CA ALA A 11 -2.73 -0.90 6.95
C ALA A 11 -1.39 -1.59 7.17
N PHE A 12 -0.34 -1.07 6.52
CA PHE A 12 1.02 -1.59 6.63
C PHE A 12 1.53 -1.50 8.08
N ILE A 13 1.28 -0.37 8.74
CA ILE A 13 1.62 -0.17 10.15
C ILE A 13 0.83 -1.13 11.05
N ALA A 14 -0.46 -1.33 10.83
CA ALA A 14 -1.29 -2.25 11.60
C ALA A 14 -0.87 -3.73 11.41
N ALA A 15 -0.60 -4.13 10.17
CA ALA A 15 -0.11 -5.46 9.79
C ALA A 15 1.27 -5.77 10.41
N LEU A 16 2.18 -4.79 10.44
CA LEU A 16 3.49 -4.93 11.08
C LEU A 16 3.42 -4.92 12.62
N SER A 17 2.41 -4.28 13.20
CA SER A 17 2.16 -4.21 14.65
C SER A 17 1.42 -5.43 15.22
N ALA A 18 0.87 -6.30 14.35
CA ALA A 18 0.12 -7.51 14.67
C ALA A 18 0.79 -8.45 15.71
N PRO A 19 2.12 -8.70 15.67
CA PRO A 19 2.80 -9.57 16.64
C PRO A 19 2.51 -9.20 18.11
N CYS A 20 2.42 -7.91 18.42
CA CYS A 20 2.27 -7.43 19.79
C CYS A 20 0.82 -7.45 20.31
N LEU A 21 -0.18 -7.50 19.43
CA LEU A 21 -1.59 -7.62 19.86
C LEU A 21 -1.83 -8.91 20.66
N SER A 22 -1.04 -9.95 20.38
CA SER A 22 -1.09 -11.23 21.09
C SER A 22 -0.57 -11.16 22.54
N GLY A 23 0.31 -10.20 22.86
CA GLY A 23 0.93 -10.07 24.19
C GLY A 23 0.22 -9.12 25.15
N CYS A 24 -0.73 -8.31 24.67
CA CYS A 24 -1.38 -7.29 25.51
C CYS A 24 -2.74 -7.73 26.09
N ALA A 25 -3.26 -8.90 25.71
CA ALA A 25 -4.52 -9.44 26.21
C ALA A 25 -4.29 -10.36 27.43
N GLY A 26 -4.19 -9.76 28.61
CA GLY A 26 -4.84 -10.30 29.81
C GLY A 26 -4.16 -11.36 30.67
N ASP A 27 -2.94 -11.82 30.40
CA ASP A 27 -2.25 -12.76 31.31
C ASP A 27 -0.76 -12.45 31.45
N ARG A 28 -0.36 -11.95 32.64
CA ARG A 28 1.02 -11.56 32.97
C ARG A 28 2.02 -12.72 32.94
N ASP A 29 1.54 -13.97 32.92
CA ASP A 29 2.37 -15.18 32.89
C ASP A 29 2.48 -15.84 31.50
N SER A 30 1.81 -15.31 30.47
CA SER A 30 1.88 -15.88 29.13
C SER A 30 2.93 -15.15 28.26
N GLN A 31 4.03 -15.84 27.93
CA GLN A 31 4.97 -15.33 26.93
C GLN A 31 4.24 -15.10 25.60
N PRO A 32 4.44 -13.94 24.93
CA PRO A 32 3.83 -13.66 23.64
C PRO A 32 4.33 -14.68 22.61
N VAL A 33 3.44 -15.10 21.70
CA VAL A 33 3.79 -16.02 20.61
C VAL A 33 4.76 -15.29 19.66
N PRO A 34 6.00 -15.79 19.46
CA PRO A 34 6.94 -15.14 18.56
C PRO A 34 6.40 -15.14 17.13
N MET A 35 6.39 -13.96 16.51
CA MET A 35 5.88 -13.81 15.15
C MET A 35 6.88 -13.05 14.29
N VAL A 36 7.19 -13.61 13.13
CA VAL A 36 8.03 -12.98 12.11
C VAL A 36 7.13 -12.52 10.98
N THR A 37 7.24 -11.25 10.59
CA THR A 37 6.48 -10.70 9.46
C THR A 37 7.42 -10.57 8.26
N VAL A 38 7.02 -11.14 7.14
CA VAL A 38 7.65 -10.99 5.83
C VAL A 38 6.78 -10.04 5.01
N VAL A 39 7.42 -9.04 4.41
CA VAL A 39 6.78 -8.16 3.43
C VAL A 39 7.41 -8.44 2.08
N CYS A 40 6.58 -8.64 1.07
CA CYS A 40 7.04 -8.70 -0.31
C CYS A 40 6.36 -7.62 -1.14
N GLU A 41 7.18 -6.73 -1.72
CA GLU A 41 6.74 -5.79 -2.75
C GLU A 41 6.70 -6.52 -4.08
N ALA A 42 5.63 -6.33 -4.86
CA ALA A 42 5.36 -7.03 -6.12
C ALA A 42 4.65 -6.08 -7.10
N SER A 43 5.26 -4.92 -7.33
CA SER A 43 4.68 -3.80 -8.07
C SER A 43 4.12 -4.21 -9.44
N GLY A 44 2.89 -3.77 -9.74
CA GLY A 44 2.22 -4.05 -11.01
C GLY A 44 1.50 -5.41 -11.08
N MET A 45 1.56 -6.25 -10.04
CA MET A 45 0.86 -7.53 -10.02
C MET A 45 -0.53 -7.45 -9.39
N ALA A 46 -1.49 -8.15 -9.99
CA ALA A 46 -2.82 -8.33 -9.41
C ALA A 46 -2.77 -9.28 -8.18
N PRO A 47 -3.75 -9.21 -7.25
CA PRO A 47 -3.77 -10.06 -6.05
C PRO A 47 -3.59 -11.57 -6.31
N GLU A 48 -4.17 -12.11 -7.38
CA GLU A 48 -4.05 -13.52 -7.78
C GLU A 48 -2.66 -13.87 -8.29
N GLU A 49 -2.01 -12.94 -8.99
CA GLU A 49 -0.63 -13.11 -9.46
C GLU A 49 0.34 -13.05 -8.29
N VAL A 50 0.14 -12.07 -7.39
CA VAL A 50 0.86 -11.99 -6.12
C VAL A 50 0.68 -13.27 -5.32
N GLU A 51 -0.55 -13.78 -5.21
CA GLU A 51 -0.80 -15.04 -4.51
C GLU A 51 -0.02 -16.20 -5.11
N LYS A 52 -0.11 -16.40 -6.43
CA LYS A 52 0.42 -17.59 -7.10
C LYS A 52 1.93 -17.54 -7.32
N LEU A 53 2.46 -16.37 -7.69
CA LEU A 53 3.85 -16.20 -8.10
C LEU A 53 4.76 -15.73 -6.96
N VAL A 54 4.21 -15.14 -5.90
CA VAL A 54 4.98 -14.55 -4.81
C VAL A 54 4.64 -15.20 -3.47
N ALA A 55 3.39 -15.09 -3.00
CA ALA A 55 3.01 -15.58 -1.69
C ALA A 55 3.16 -17.10 -1.62
N SER A 56 2.57 -17.87 -2.55
CA SER A 56 2.58 -19.34 -2.49
C SER A 56 3.99 -19.95 -2.48
N PRO A 57 4.96 -19.51 -3.34
CA PRO A 57 6.34 -19.97 -3.25
C PRO A 57 7.03 -19.63 -1.91
N LEU A 58 6.81 -18.42 -1.39
CA LEU A 58 7.36 -18.00 -0.09
C LEU A 58 6.76 -18.81 1.06
N GLU A 59 5.44 -19.00 1.07
CA GLU A 59 4.74 -19.85 2.03
C GLU A 59 5.30 -21.26 2.04
N SER A 60 5.48 -21.86 0.85
CA SER A 60 6.01 -23.22 0.73
C SER A 60 7.44 -23.35 1.26
N SER A 61 8.28 -22.33 1.07
CA SER A 61 9.65 -22.33 1.59
C SER A 61 9.69 -22.20 3.12
N ILE A 62 8.80 -21.36 3.68
CA ILE A 62 8.74 -21.05 5.11
C ILE A 62 8.04 -22.16 5.91
N ASN A 63 6.99 -22.79 5.37
CA ASN A 63 6.15 -23.76 6.09
C ASN A 63 6.94 -24.96 6.65
N GLY A 64 8.07 -25.32 6.03
CA GLY A 64 8.97 -26.39 6.50
C GLY A 64 10.05 -25.94 7.48
N THR A 65 9.91 -24.77 8.09
CA THR A 65 10.86 -24.22 9.06
C THR A 65 10.58 -24.75 10.46
N ALA A 66 11.63 -25.11 11.20
CA ALA A 66 11.50 -25.62 12.56
C ALA A 66 10.83 -24.59 13.47
N GLY A 67 9.88 -25.07 14.29
CA GLY A 67 9.15 -24.23 15.24
C GLY A 67 8.00 -23.41 14.65
N VAL A 68 7.75 -23.45 13.33
CA VAL A 68 6.58 -22.78 12.75
C VAL A 68 5.31 -23.53 13.11
N GLN A 69 4.38 -22.83 13.75
CA GLN A 69 3.08 -23.36 14.19
C GLN A 69 1.96 -22.96 13.24
N ARG A 70 2.02 -21.75 12.71
CA ARG A 70 1.00 -21.22 11.83
C ARG A 70 1.60 -20.25 10.84
N LEU A 71 1.14 -20.35 9.61
CA LEU A 71 1.47 -19.41 8.57
C LEU A 71 0.21 -18.72 8.08
N ARG A 72 0.24 -17.39 7.99
CA ARG A 72 -0.86 -16.56 7.51
C ARG A 72 -0.34 -15.65 6.43
N SER A 73 -1.13 -15.39 5.40
CA SER A 73 -0.77 -14.41 4.38
C SER A 73 -1.96 -13.64 3.85
N VAL A 74 -1.65 -12.46 3.32
CA VAL A 74 -2.57 -11.67 2.52
C VAL A 74 -1.84 -11.24 1.26
N SER A 75 -2.48 -11.49 0.12
CA SER A 75 -2.04 -11.01 -1.19
C SER A 75 -2.98 -9.90 -1.64
N ARG A 76 -2.41 -8.74 -1.98
CA ARG A 76 -3.14 -7.57 -2.49
C ARG A 76 -2.38 -6.99 -3.69
N SER A 77 -3.01 -6.04 -4.38
CA SER A 77 -2.39 -5.41 -5.54
C SER A 77 -1.01 -4.86 -5.17
N GLY A 78 0.03 -5.32 -5.86
CA GLY A 78 1.39 -4.85 -5.66
C GLY A 78 2.13 -5.38 -4.41
N GLN A 79 1.52 -6.23 -3.56
CA GLN A 79 2.14 -6.61 -2.28
C GLN A 79 1.60 -7.90 -1.67
N ALA A 80 2.49 -8.69 -1.05
CA ALA A 80 2.15 -9.76 -0.12
C ALA A 80 2.68 -9.45 1.30
N ILE A 81 1.91 -9.83 2.32
CA ILE A 81 2.36 -9.84 3.72
C ILE A 81 2.15 -11.24 4.26
N ILE A 82 3.19 -11.81 4.88
CA ILE A 82 3.15 -13.15 5.47
C ILE A 82 3.52 -13.04 6.96
N TRP A 83 2.65 -13.54 7.83
CA TRP A 83 2.90 -13.68 9.25
C TRP A 83 3.24 -15.14 9.55
N VAL A 84 4.40 -15.35 10.16
CA VAL A 84 4.92 -16.66 10.54
C VAL A 84 4.90 -16.71 12.07
N GLU A 85 4.02 -17.54 12.62
CA GLU A 85 3.88 -17.74 14.06
C GLU A 85 4.70 -18.96 14.48
N PHE A 86 5.54 -18.78 15.50
CA PHE A 86 6.42 -19.80 16.03
C PHE A 86 5.92 -20.36 17.37
N ASP A 87 6.54 -21.45 17.80
CA ASP A 87 6.37 -22.00 19.13
C ASP A 87 6.63 -20.97 20.24
N ARG A 88 5.87 -21.11 21.34
CA ARG A 88 6.08 -20.25 22.51
C ARG A 88 7.49 -20.46 23.07
N GLY A 89 8.17 -19.35 23.36
CA GLY A 89 9.53 -19.37 23.89
C GLY A 89 10.64 -19.47 22.83
N THR A 90 10.32 -19.57 21.54
CA THR A 90 11.32 -19.44 20.47
C THR A 90 11.96 -18.06 20.50
N ASP A 91 13.29 -18.00 20.40
CA ASP A 91 14.00 -16.73 20.33
C ASP A 91 13.64 -15.99 19.03
N THR A 92 13.38 -14.68 19.14
CA THR A 92 12.93 -13.90 17.98
C THR A 92 14.03 -13.70 16.94
N PHE A 93 15.31 -13.68 17.34
CA PHE A 93 16.41 -13.58 16.40
C PHE A 93 16.63 -14.91 15.67
N GLU A 94 16.55 -16.03 16.39
CA GLU A 94 16.59 -17.37 15.80
C GLU A 94 15.45 -17.56 14.78
N ALA A 95 14.20 -17.27 15.19
CA ALA A 95 13.04 -17.33 14.30
C ALA A 95 13.23 -16.48 13.03
N ARG A 96 13.76 -15.26 13.18
CA ARG A 96 14.03 -14.37 12.04
C ARG A 96 15.13 -14.90 11.13
N GLN A 97 16.21 -15.42 11.71
CA GLN A 97 17.30 -16.00 10.94
C GLN A 97 16.80 -17.18 10.11
N LEU A 98 16.05 -18.10 10.73
CA LEU A 98 15.47 -19.25 10.05
C LEU A 98 14.57 -18.82 8.89
N VAL A 99 13.71 -17.80 9.08
CA VAL A 99 12.89 -17.27 7.98
C VAL A 99 13.76 -16.61 6.90
N ALA A 100 14.76 -15.80 7.27
CA ALA A 100 15.66 -15.14 6.31
C ALA A 100 16.35 -16.16 5.40
N GLU A 101 16.88 -17.25 5.97
CA GLU A 101 17.50 -18.35 5.23
C GLU A 101 16.52 -18.98 4.22
N ARG A 102 15.23 -19.10 4.57
CA ARG A 102 14.20 -19.62 3.64
C ARG A 102 13.84 -18.64 2.53
N LEU A 103 13.91 -17.33 2.78
CA LEU A 103 13.62 -16.31 1.76
C LEU A 103 14.67 -16.32 0.64
N GLU A 104 15.94 -16.55 0.97
CA GLU A 104 17.04 -16.57 -0.01
C GLU A 104 16.96 -17.74 -1.01
N LEU A 105 16.23 -18.80 -0.66
CA LEU A 105 16.07 -19.99 -1.51
C LEU A 105 14.98 -19.85 -2.58
N VAL A 106 14.18 -18.78 -2.53
CA VAL A 106 13.02 -18.60 -3.43
C VAL A 106 13.37 -17.63 -4.55
N GLU A 107 13.31 -18.11 -5.78
CA GLU A 107 13.37 -17.24 -6.95
C GLU A 107 12.03 -16.53 -7.14
N LEU A 108 12.03 -15.21 -6.95
CA LEU A 108 10.87 -14.36 -7.15
C LEU A 108 10.86 -13.76 -8.57
N PRO A 109 9.66 -13.49 -9.14
CA PRO A 109 9.54 -12.83 -10.43
C PRO A 109 10.18 -11.43 -10.45
N SER A 110 10.56 -10.95 -11.63
CA SER A 110 11.15 -9.62 -11.81
C SER A 110 10.25 -8.52 -11.23
N GLY A 111 10.82 -7.64 -10.40
CA GLY A 111 10.08 -6.57 -9.73
C GLY A 111 9.42 -7.00 -8.42
N ALA A 112 9.55 -8.27 -8.01
CA ALA A 112 9.17 -8.73 -6.69
C ALA A 112 10.39 -8.87 -5.77
N GLN A 113 10.29 -8.35 -4.54
CA GLN A 113 11.35 -8.45 -3.54
C GLN A 113 10.74 -8.72 -2.16
N ALA A 114 11.20 -9.80 -1.52
CA ALA A 114 10.81 -10.14 -0.15
C ALA A 114 11.86 -9.64 0.85
N SER A 115 11.39 -9.16 1.99
CA SER A 115 12.24 -8.75 3.10
C SER A 115 11.55 -9.02 4.44
N LEU A 116 12.34 -9.21 5.48
CA LEU A 116 11.82 -9.26 6.84
C LEU A 116 11.43 -7.86 7.29
N ALA A 117 10.21 -7.73 7.81
CA ALA A 117 9.82 -6.51 8.47
C ALA A 117 10.73 -6.18 9.67
N PRO A 118 10.96 -4.90 9.99
CA PRO A 118 11.65 -4.52 11.22
C PRO A 118 10.98 -5.11 12.46
N ARG A 119 11.77 -5.34 13.51
CA ARG A 119 11.21 -5.68 14.83
C ARG A 119 10.63 -4.40 15.44
N SER A 120 9.34 -4.17 15.24
CA SER A 120 8.62 -3.11 15.93
C SER A 120 7.70 -3.68 17.00
N CYS A 121 7.73 -3.09 18.19
CA CYS A 121 6.65 -3.29 19.16
C CYS A 121 5.41 -2.54 18.67
N GLY A 122 4.25 -3.19 18.67
CA GLY A 122 3.00 -2.69 18.08
C GLY A 122 2.35 -1.47 18.73
N GLU A 123 3.09 -0.73 19.55
CA GLU A 123 2.66 0.57 20.06
C GLU A 123 3.26 1.68 19.22
N ILE A 124 2.35 2.39 18.56
CA ILE A 124 2.67 3.42 17.61
C ILE A 124 2.32 4.76 18.26
N PHE A 125 3.30 5.66 18.41
CA PHE A 125 2.94 7.06 18.60
C PHE A 125 2.43 7.58 17.26
N LEU A 126 1.18 8.05 17.25
CA LEU A 126 0.60 8.71 16.09
C LEU A 126 0.76 10.21 16.25
N ILE A 127 1.37 10.82 15.24
CA ILE A 127 1.52 12.26 15.13
C ILE A 127 0.76 12.68 13.89
N ALA A 128 -0.17 13.59 14.03
CA ALA A 128 -0.86 14.21 12.92
C ALA A 128 -0.24 15.59 12.64
N LEU A 129 0.24 15.79 11.43
CA LEU A 129 0.64 17.08 10.91
C LEU A 129 -0.53 17.65 10.10
N ARG A 130 -1.09 18.78 10.52
CA ARG A 130 -2.23 19.42 9.85
C ARG A 130 -1.95 20.88 9.55
N MET A 131 -2.75 21.47 8.66
CA MET A 131 -2.75 22.91 8.43
C MET A 131 -3.98 23.54 9.04
N GLU A 132 -3.81 24.60 9.82
CA GLU A 132 -4.89 25.41 10.35
C GLU A 132 -5.59 26.16 9.22
N ALA A 133 -6.79 25.67 8.86
CA ALA A 133 -7.77 26.25 7.94
C ALA A 133 -7.21 27.19 6.84
N ALA A 134 -6.75 26.59 5.75
CA ALA A 134 -6.76 27.25 4.45
C ALA A 134 -8.22 27.52 4.02
N SER A 135 -8.49 28.69 3.43
CA SER A 135 -9.79 29.02 2.82
C SER A 135 -10.27 27.89 1.90
N GLU A 136 -11.59 27.70 1.73
CA GLU A 136 -12.17 26.69 0.81
C GLU A 136 -11.64 26.80 -0.64
N THR A 137 -11.01 27.93 -0.98
CA THR A 137 -10.44 28.29 -2.28
C THR A 137 -8.97 27.90 -2.50
N GLU A 138 -8.22 27.40 -1.51
CA GLU A 138 -6.80 27.06 -1.71
C GLU A 138 -6.58 25.66 -2.32
N PRO A 139 -5.55 25.45 -3.16
CA PRO A 139 -5.26 24.17 -3.78
C PRO A 139 -4.87 23.12 -2.73
N ARG A 140 -5.81 22.24 -2.38
CA ARG A 140 -5.61 21.18 -1.36
C ARG A 140 -4.42 20.28 -1.64
N ASP A 141 -4.09 20.05 -2.91
CA ASP A 141 -3.00 19.14 -3.32
C ASP A 141 -1.60 19.72 -3.10
N GLU A 142 -1.46 21.04 -3.21
CA GLU A 142 -0.20 21.74 -2.92
C GLU A 142 0.05 21.76 -1.41
N LEU A 143 -0.98 22.07 -0.61
CA LEU A 143 -0.93 22.00 0.85
C LEU A 143 -0.56 20.59 1.33
N ALA A 144 -1.19 19.56 0.74
CA ALA A 144 -0.91 18.17 1.03
C ALA A 144 0.56 17.78 0.75
N ALA A 145 1.14 18.32 -0.33
CA ALA A 145 2.53 18.07 -0.69
C ALA A 145 3.50 18.75 0.26
N VAL A 146 3.23 20.00 0.64
CA VAL A 146 4.05 20.72 1.63
C VAL A 146 4.08 19.97 2.96
N LEU A 147 2.92 19.51 3.45
CA LEU A 147 2.87 18.71 4.68
C LEU A 147 3.61 17.37 4.53
N ARG A 148 3.47 16.70 3.38
CA ARG A 148 4.18 15.43 3.12
C ARG A 148 5.69 15.62 3.11
N GLU A 149 6.15 16.66 2.44
CA GLU A 149 7.56 17.02 2.33
C GLU A 149 8.17 17.37 3.69
N LEU A 150 7.46 18.14 4.51
CA LEU A 150 7.85 18.40 5.91
C LEU A 150 7.92 17.11 6.73
N ALA A 151 6.95 16.22 6.56
CA ALA A 151 6.93 14.95 7.27
C ALA A 151 8.10 14.04 6.87
N ASP A 152 8.36 13.85 5.57
CA ASP A 152 9.40 12.95 5.05
C ASP A 152 10.82 13.50 5.30
N TYR A 153 11.04 14.79 5.05
CA TYR A 153 12.38 15.38 5.07
C TYR A 153 12.69 16.16 6.35
N SER A 154 11.73 16.50 7.21
CA SER A 154 12.04 17.18 8.48
C SER A 154 11.74 16.28 9.68
N LEU A 155 10.45 15.96 9.90
CA LEU A 155 10.02 15.24 11.09
C LEU A 155 10.60 13.82 11.14
N ARG A 156 10.48 13.06 10.04
CA ARG A 156 10.94 11.65 10.00
C ARG A 156 12.42 11.52 10.36
N ARG A 157 13.28 12.39 9.82
CA ARG A 157 14.73 12.38 10.10
C ARG A 157 15.03 12.64 11.57
N ARG A 158 14.36 13.62 12.19
CA ARG A 158 14.52 13.95 13.61
C ARG A 158 13.98 12.87 14.54
N LEU A 159 12.85 12.25 14.19
CA LEU A 159 12.23 11.20 14.99
C LEU A 159 13.03 9.88 14.94
N LEU A 160 13.58 9.52 13.78
CA LEU A 160 14.47 8.35 13.63
C LEU A 160 15.80 8.51 14.38
N ALA A 161 16.21 9.74 14.70
CA ALA A 161 17.42 9.99 15.48
C ALA A 161 17.24 9.72 16.99
N ILE A 162 16.00 9.51 17.45
CA ILE A 162 15.71 9.17 18.84
C ILE A 162 16.09 7.70 19.07
N PRO A 163 16.92 7.38 20.09
CA PRO A 163 17.23 5.99 20.44
C PRO A 163 15.97 5.16 20.63
N ASP A 164 16.02 3.88 20.24
CA ASP A 164 14.90 2.93 20.33
C ASP A 164 13.66 3.23 19.45
N VAL A 165 13.71 4.28 18.62
CA VAL A 165 12.80 4.40 17.49
C VAL A 165 13.29 3.51 16.35
N SER A 166 12.54 2.44 16.05
CA SER A 166 12.92 1.45 15.04
C SER A 166 12.45 1.84 13.64
N GLN A 167 11.32 2.55 13.55
CA GLN A 167 10.72 2.93 12.27
C GLN A 167 9.87 4.20 12.42
N VAL A 168 9.85 5.03 11.38
CA VAL A 168 8.87 6.12 11.26
C VAL A 168 8.22 6.01 9.88
N THR A 169 6.92 5.75 9.88
CA THR A 169 6.12 5.57 8.66
C THR A 169 5.22 6.77 8.47
N VAL A 170 5.39 7.46 7.34
CA VAL A 170 4.59 8.64 6.98
C VAL A 170 3.45 8.19 6.07
N THR A 171 2.21 8.45 6.50
CA THR A 171 0.96 8.15 5.80
C THR A 171 0.21 9.45 5.60
N GLY A 172 0.04 9.89 4.38
CA GLY A 172 -0.58 11.20 4.18
C GLY A 172 -0.03 11.91 2.97
N GLY A 173 -0.79 12.88 2.47
CA GLY A 173 -0.33 13.91 1.55
C GLY A 173 -0.09 13.42 0.12
N THR A 174 0.46 14.30 -0.70
CA THR A 174 0.78 14.06 -2.12
C THR A 174 2.29 14.18 -2.32
N HIS A 175 2.83 13.43 -3.28
CA HIS A 175 4.25 13.57 -3.63
C HIS A 175 4.41 14.62 -4.71
N LYS A 176 5.32 15.57 -4.48
CA LYS A 176 5.77 16.50 -5.51
C LYS A 176 6.52 15.72 -6.59
N GLN A 177 6.14 15.94 -7.85
CA GLN A 177 6.77 15.32 -9.00
C GLN A 177 7.00 16.35 -10.09
N TYR A 178 8.04 16.13 -10.89
CA TYR A 178 8.21 16.82 -12.15
C TYR A 178 7.44 16.06 -13.22
N GLN A 179 6.47 16.70 -13.85
CA GLN A 179 5.53 16.06 -14.76
C GLN A 179 5.78 16.54 -16.18
N VAL A 180 6.05 15.60 -17.08
CA VAL A 180 6.04 15.79 -18.52
C VAL A 180 4.69 15.31 -19.02
N VAL A 181 3.77 16.26 -19.18
CA VAL A 181 2.38 16.02 -19.57
C VAL A 181 2.28 16.01 -21.08
N VAL A 182 2.21 14.81 -21.64
CA VAL A 182 2.27 14.56 -23.07
C VAL A 182 0.94 14.85 -23.73
N SER A 183 0.97 15.54 -24.88
CA SER A 183 -0.19 15.69 -25.76
C SER A 183 -0.17 14.61 -26.85
N PRO A 184 -1.16 13.69 -26.88
CA PRO A 184 -1.25 12.65 -27.90
C PRO A 184 -1.33 13.23 -29.32
N GLU A 185 -2.02 14.37 -29.48
CA GLU A 185 -2.17 15.05 -30.77
C GLU A 185 -0.85 15.60 -31.30
N ARG A 186 -0.03 16.20 -30.41
CA ARG A 186 1.28 16.77 -30.78
C ARG A 186 2.31 15.69 -31.09
N LEU A 187 2.31 14.59 -30.31
CA LEU A 187 3.11 13.41 -30.63
C LEU A 187 2.79 12.87 -32.03
N LYS A 188 1.49 12.74 -32.34
CA LYS A 188 1.03 12.28 -33.66
C LYS A 188 1.43 13.25 -34.78
N ALA A 189 1.27 14.56 -34.57
CA ALA A 189 1.60 15.57 -35.57
C ALA A 189 3.09 15.59 -35.92
N LEU A 190 3.96 15.32 -34.94
CA LEU A 190 5.42 15.32 -35.11
C LEU A 190 6.02 13.92 -35.32
N ASN A 191 5.15 12.90 -35.41
CA ASN A 191 5.54 11.49 -35.53
C ASN A 191 6.60 11.07 -34.49
N VAL A 192 6.39 11.46 -33.24
CA VAL A 192 7.25 11.12 -32.10
C VAL A 192 6.53 10.09 -31.23
N THR A 193 7.26 9.04 -30.84
CA THR A 193 6.73 8.01 -29.94
C THR A 193 6.95 8.36 -28.46
N ARG A 194 6.12 7.83 -27.56
CA ARG A 194 6.31 7.99 -26.11
C ARG A 194 7.64 7.41 -25.65
N ARG A 195 8.05 6.29 -26.26
CA ARG A 195 9.35 5.65 -26.00
C ARG A 195 10.54 6.53 -26.38
N GLU A 196 10.49 7.23 -27.51
CA GLU A 196 11.54 8.19 -27.89
C GLU A 196 11.62 9.35 -26.89
N LEU A 197 10.46 9.91 -26.52
CA LEU A 197 10.38 10.94 -25.49
C LEU A 197 10.98 10.46 -24.15
N ALA A 198 10.62 9.26 -23.70
CA ALA A 198 11.15 8.66 -22.47
C ALA A 198 12.68 8.47 -22.53
N ARG A 199 13.20 7.99 -23.68
CA ARG A 199 14.65 7.83 -23.90
C ARG A 199 15.41 9.15 -23.95
N ALA A 200 14.79 10.23 -24.42
CA ALA A 200 15.40 11.54 -24.44
C ALA A 200 15.51 12.14 -23.02
N ILE A 201 14.49 11.92 -22.19
CA ILE A 201 14.40 12.51 -20.85
C ILE A 201 15.17 11.70 -19.79
N ALA A 202 15.19 10.37 -19.88
CA ALA A 202 15.82 9.50 -18.88
C ALA A 202 17.31 9.82 -18.60
N PRO A 203 18.19 9.95 -19.62
CA PRO A 203 19.62 10.21 -19.40
C PRO A 203 19.94 11.66 -19.02
N ALA A 204 19.04 12.62 -19.28
CA ALA A 204 19.25 14.04 -18.95
C ALA A 204 19.42 14.29 -17.43
N ASN A 205 19.08 13.31 -16.59
CA ASN A 205 19.23 13.37 -15.13
C ASN A 205 20.00 12.17 -14.54
N ALA A 206 20.60 11.33 -15.38
CA ALA A 206 21.44 10.24 -14.90
C ALA A 206 22.69 10.80 -14.21
N THR A 207 23.21 10.09 -13.20
CA THR A 207 24.52 10.43 -12.62
C THR A 207 25.59 9.84 -13.54
N PRO A 208 26.38 10.67 -14.24
CA PRO A 208 27.46 10.15 -15.07
C PRO A 208 28.53 9.50 -14.19
N ASP A 209 29.08 8.40 -14.67
CA ASP A 209 30.16 7.68 -14.00
C ASP A 209 31.44 8.52 -14.03
N VAL A 210 32.00 8.83 -12.86
CA VAL A 210 33.16 9.71 -12.73
C VAL A 210 34.41 8.88 -12.90
N SER A 211 35.01 8.95 -14.09
CA SER A 211 36.30 8.30 -14.35
C SER A 211 37.47 9.19 -13.94
N ASN A 212 38.43 8.63 -13.21
CA ASN A 212 39.67 9.31 -12.85
C ASN A 212 40.58 9.46 -14.08
N VAL A 213 40.98 10.69 -14.40
CA VAL A 213 41.99 10.94 -15.44
C VAL A 213 43.37 10.85 -14.80
N ALA A 214 44.07 9.74 -14.99
CA ALA A 214 45.42 9.57 -14.47
C ALA A 214 46.45 10.37 -15.29
N LYS A 215 46.98 11.45 -14.70
CA LYS A 215 48.35 11.97 -14.91
C LYS A 215 48.69 13.07 -13.89
N GLY A 216 49.40 12.68 -12.82
CA GLY A 216 50.19 13.59 -11.95
C GLY A 216 49.43 14.58 -11.05
N SER A 217 48.16 14.82 -11.34
CA SER A 217 47.23 15.64 -10.55
C SER A 217 45.85 15.02 -10.68
N GLU A 218 45.24 14.62 -9.56
CA GLU A 218 43.86 14.10 -9.54
C GLU A 218 42.88 15.21 -9.93
N VAL A 219 42.52 15.26 -11.20
CA VAL A 219 41.43 16.11 -11.68
C VAL A 219 40.19 15.24 -11.78
N ILE A 220 39.21 15.53 -10.92
CA ILE A 220 37.90 14.88 -10.95
C ILE A 220 37.09 15.50 -12.10
N LEU A 221 36.76 14.70 -13.12
CA LEU A 221 35.85 15.11 -14.19
C LEU A 221 34.42 15.08 -13.65
N ARG A 222 33.83 16.26 -13.41
CA ARG A 222 32.42 16.39 -13.01
C ARG A 222 31.59 16.90 -14.19
N SER A 223 30.65 16.09 -14.66
CA SER A 223 29.61 16.56 -15.58
C SER A 223 28.51 17.31 -14.81
N ILE A 224 28.07 18.43 -15.37
CA ILE A 224 27.05 19.33 -14.84
C ILE A 224 25.78 19.33 -15.72
N ASP A 225 25.64 18.35 -16.61
CA ASP A 225 24.60 18.30 -17.64
C ASP A 225 23.20 17.96 -17.11
N ARG A 226 22.98 18.05 -15.80
CA ARG A 226 21.70 17.72 -15.17
C ARG A 226 20.70 18.83 -15.42
N SER A 227 19.53 18.46 -15.93
CA SER A 227 18.39 19.37 -16.01
C SER A 227 17.87 19.68 -14.60
N GLN A 228 18.22 20.86 -14.07
CA GLN A 228 17.79 21.28 -12.72
C GLN A 228 16.53 22.13 -12.76
N THR A 229 16.17 22.65 -13.93
CA THR A 229 15.00 23.51 -14.10
C THR A 229 13.96 22.89 -15.04
N LEU A 230 12.72 23.37 -14.94
CA LEU A 230 11.65 23.00 -15.87
C LEU A 230 12.00 23.36 -17.32
N GLU A 231 12.76 24.45 -17.53
CA GLU A 231 13.15 24.90 -18.86
C GLU A 231 14.21 23.98 -19.49
N ASP A 232 15.15 23.46 -18.69
CA ASP A 232 16.15 22.49 -19.18
C ASP A 232 15.47 21.20 -19.67
N LEU A 233 14.47 20.72 -18.91
CA LEU A 233 13.65 19.57 -19.30
C LEU A 233 12.84 19.88 -20.57
N ALA A 234 12.23 21.07 -20.65
CA ALA A 234 11.42 21.49 -21.78
C ALA A 234 12.23 21.68 -23.08
N SER A 235 13.49 22.09 -22.96
CA SER A 235 14.43 22.31 -24.07
C SER A 235 15.24 21.06 -24.46
N THR A 236 15.00 19.92 -23.80
CA THR A 236 15.64 18.65 -24.15
C THR A 236 15.26 18.24 -25.59
N VAL A 237 16.26 17.87 -26.39
CA VAL A 237 16.08 17.43 -27.78
C VAL A 237 15.67 15.97 -27.81
N ILE A 238 14.55 15.65 -28.46
CA ILE A 238 14.08 14.27 -28.64
C ILE A 238 14.72 13.65 -29.89
N ARG A 239 14.62 14.37 -31.01
CA ARG A 239 15.08 13.95 -32.34
C ARG A 239 15.38 15.17 -33.19
N ILE A 240 16.19 15.00 -34.23
CA ILE A 240 16.39 16.01 -35.27
C ILE A 240 15.72 15.49 -36.54
N ASP A 241 14.79 16.25 -37.10
CA ASP A 241 14.09 15.93 -38.34
C ASP A 241 14.38 17.01 -39.40
N ASN A 242 14.95 16.62 -40.54
CA ASN A 242 15.36 17.54 -41.61
C ASN A 242 16.18 18.77 -41.15
N GLY A 243 17.03 18.60 -40.13
CA GLY A 243 17.85 19.67 -39.56
C GLY A 243 17.14 20.56 -38.54
N GLN A 244 15.85 20.34 -38.26
CA GLN A 244 15.13 21.00 -37.18
C GLN A 244 15.06 20.09 -35.95
N PRO A 245 15.47 20.57 -34.76
CA PRO A 245 15.33 19.81 -33.53
C PRO A 245 13.86 19.79 -33.08
N VAL A 246 13.36 18.61 -32.75
CA VAL A 246 12.08 18.42 -32.06
C VAL A 246 12.35 18.31 -30.57
N LEU A 247 11.79 19.21 -29.79
CA LEU A 247 12.05 19.36 -28.36
C LEU A 247 10.90 18.78 -27.51
N VAL A 248 11.16 18.55 -26.22
CA VAL A 248 10.13 18.10 -25.27
C VAL A 248 8.94 19.06 -25.24
N ARG A 249 9.18 20.38 -25.20
CA ARG A 249 8.11 21.40 -25.23
C ARG A 249 7.24 21.38 -26.48
N ASP A 250 7.71 20.76 -27.57
CA ASP A 250 6.98 20.65 -28.84
C ASP A 250 5.92 19.55 -28.80
N VAL A 251 6.02 18.60 -27.86
CA VAL A 251 5.11 17.46 -27.72
C VAL A 251 4.46 17.33 -26.34
N ALA A 252 5.00 18.02 -25.32
CA ALA A 252 4.55 17.93 -23.93
C ALA A 252 4.64 19.27 -23.20
N GLU A 253 3.83 19.42 -22.15
CA GLU A 253 3.96 20.49 -21.16
C GLU A 253 4.80 19.97 -19.99
N VAL A 254 5.85 20.70 -19.61
CA VAL A 254 6.68 20.37 -18.45
C VAL A 254 6.28 21.26 -17.29
N ARG A 255 5.81 20.66 -16.20
CA ARG A 255 5.36 21.39 -15.01
C ARG A 255 5.70 20.64 -13.73
N ILE A 256 5.74 21.37 -12.62
CA ILE A 256 5.65 20.73 -11.30
C ILE A 256 4.19 20.35 -11.10
N GLY A 257 3.98 19.11 -10.69
CA GLY A 257 2.67 18.62 -10.32
C GLY A 257 2.74 17.70 -9.12
N TRP A 258 1.59 17.12 -8.82
CA TRP A 258 1.40 16.26 -7.66
C TRP A 258 1.02 14.88 -8.15
N ALA A 259 1.55 13.84 -7.51
CA ALA A 259 1.23 12.46 -7.83
C ALA A 259 -0.30 12.25 -7.80
N PRO A 260 -0.90 11.65 -8.85
CA PRO A 260 -2.33 11.44 -8.95
C PRO A 260 -2.86 10.49 -7.86
N ASP A 261 -4.19 10.52 -7.74
CA ASP A 261 -5.08 9.96 -6.70
C ASP A 261 -4.89 8.52 -6.22
N ARG A 262 -3.91 7.77 -6.73
CA ARG A 262 -3.74 6.36 -6.38
C ARG A 262 -3.33 6.14 -4.94
N ILE A 263 -2.67 7.14 -4.34
CA ILE A 263 -2.19 7.14 -2.95
C ILE A 263 -2.57 8.47 -2.28
N ARG A 264 -3.82 8.95 -2.45
CA ARG A 264 -4.32 10.04 -1.58
C ARG A 264 -4.59 9.48 -0.19
N TYR A 265 -3.57 9.48 0.65
CA TYR A 265 -3.79 9.48 2.08
C TYR A 265 -4.16 10.90 2.48
N THR A 266 -5.45 11.22 2.48
CA THR A 266 -5.89 12.42 3.21
C THR A 266 -6.31 11.91 4.58
N ALA A 267 -5.45 12.04 5.59
CA ALA A 267 -5.92 11.77 6.94
C ALA A 267 -6.92 12.87 7.28
N VAL A 268 -8.18 12.49 7.37
CA VAL A 268 -9.22 13.39 7.82
C VAL A 268 -9.10 13.50 9.33
N ALA A 269 -8.52 14.60 9.81
CA ALA A 269 -8.63 14.96 11.21
C ALA A 269 -9.97 15.66 11.41
N GLU A 270 -10.83 15.13 12.28
CA GLU A 270 -12.02 15.84 12.71
C GLU A 270 -11.63 16.85 13.80
N LYS A 271 -11.91 18.13 13.55
CA LYS A 271 -11.70 19.17 14.57
C LYS A 271 -12.64 18.91 15.75
N PRO A 272 -12.13 18.81 16.99
CA PRO A 272 -12.98 18.56 18.16
C PRO A 272 -14.11 19.59 18.25
N GLY A 273 -15.35 19.11 18.23
CA GLY A 273 -16.56 19.94 18.34
C GLY A 273 -17.06 20.63 17.07
N SER A 274 -16.41 20.45 15.91
CA SER A 274 -16.79 21.16 14.66
C SER A 274 -17.27 20.24 13.52
N GLY A 275 -17.01 18.92 13.59
CA GLY A 275 -17.43 17.97 12.53
C GLY A 275 -16.74 18.14 11.17
N THR A 276 -15.88 19.16 11.02
CA THR A 276 -15.16 19.47 9.78
C THR A 276 -13.94 18.57 9.60
N LYS A 277 -13.81 18.06 8.37
CA LYS A 277 -12.74 17.18 7.93
C LYS A 277 -11.56 18.01 7.43
N GLU A 278 -10.44 18.02 8.16
CA GLU A 278 -9.21 18.72 7.77
C GLU A 278 -8.20 17.79 7.11
N LEU A 279 -7.36 18.33 6.23
CA LEU A 279 -6.27 17.60 5.58
C LEU A 279 -5.11 17.41 6.56
N ALA A 280 -4.67 16.17 6.76
CA ALA A 280 -3.53 15.84 7.61
C ALA A 280 -2.62 14.76 7.01
N VAL A 281 -1.37 14.78 7.46
CA VAL A 281 -0.35 13.75 7.26
C VAL A 281 -0.05 13.10 8.59
N ILE A 282 -0.18 11.78 8.68
CA ILE A 282 0.07 11.00 9.89
C ILE A 282 1.48 10.41 9.84
N LEU A 283 2.23 10.57 10.92
CA LEU A 283 3.47 9.85 11.18
C LEU A 283 3.20 8.81 12.27
N ALA A 284 3.57 7.57 11.99
CA ALA A 284 3.52 6.45 12.91
C ALA A 284 4.94 6.09 13.33
N ILE A 285 5.23 6.20 14.62
CA ILE A 285 6.53 5.85 15.20
C ILE A 285 6.46 4.43 15.75
N GLY A 286 7.23 3.51 15.18
CA GLY A 286 7.48 2.17 15.72
C GLY A 286 8.69 2.19 16.66
N LEU A 287 8.59 1.45 17.75
CA LEU A 287 9.63 1.34 18.77
C LEU A 287 10.32 -0.04 18.73
N THR A 288 11.54 -0.14 19.25
CA THR A 288 12.18 -1.43 19.50
C THR A 288 11.42 -2.21 20.60
N PRO A 289 11.51 -3.55 20.65
CA PRO A 289 10.74 -4.33 21.61
C PRO A 289 11.00 -4.02 23.09
N ASP A 290 12.26 -3.71 23.43
CA ASP A 290 12.74 -3.48 24.80
C ASP A 290 12.77 -1.98 25.19
N ALA A 291 12.18 -1.13 24.35
CA ALA A 291 12.15 0.31 24.50
C ALA A 291 11.46 0.81 25.78
N ASP A 292 12.07 1.75 26.51
CA ASP A 292 11.39 2.51 27.56
C ASP A 292 10.45 3.55 26.94
N ARG A 293 9.18 3.17 26.84
CA ARG A 293 8.10 3.98 26.26
C ARG A 293 7.93 5.33 26.95
N SER A 294 8.12 5.41 28.27
CA SER A 294 7.93 6.65 29.02
C SER A 294 9.08 7.62 28.78
N ALA A 295 10.30 7.10 28.63
CA ALA A 295 11.45 7.90 28.22
C ALA A 295 11.29 8.41 26.78
N ILE A 296 10.94 7.53 25.84
CA ILE A 296 10.79 7.89 24.42
C ILE A 296 9.63 8.87 24.24
N SER A 297 8.51 8.67 24.93
CA SER A 297 7.38 9.61 24.90
C SER A 297 7.81 11.05 25.22
N ARG A 298 8.66 11.24 26.24
CA ARG A 298 9.18 12.57 26.62
C ARG A 298 10.13 13.13 25.56
N GLN A 299 11.05 12.31 25.04
CA GLN A 299 11.98 12.72 23.98
C GLN A 299 11.25 13.10 22.69
N VAL A 300 10.21 12.35 22.33
CA VAL A 300 9.33 12.70 21.20
C VAL A 300 8.67 14.04 21.46
N ASP A 301 8.09 14.29 22.63
CA ASP A 301 7.47 15.59 22.95
C ASP A 301 8.47 16.75 22.85
N GLU A 302 9.69 16.59 23.35
CA GLU A 302 10.77 17.59 23.25
C GLU A 302 11.11 17.89 21.78
N VAL A 303 11.29 16.85 20.96
CA VAL A 303 11.59 16.99 19.52
C VAL A 303 10.43 17.66 18.78
N LEU A 304 9.19 17.31 19.10
CA LEU A 304 8.01 17.91 18.46
C LEU A 304 7.85 19.39 18.84
N GLN A 305 8.13 19.76 20.10
CA GLN A 305 8.11 21.16 20.53
C GLN A 305 9.20 21.98 19.84
N GLU A 306 10.42 21.45 19.73
CA GLU A 306 11.53 22.08 19.00
C GLU A 306 11.17 22.29 17.52
N LEU A 307 10.60 21.26 16.88
CA LEU A 307 10.21 21.33 15.47
C LEU A 307 9.04 22.29 15.23
N GLN A 308 8.04 22.32 16.11
CA GLN A 308 6.88 23.21 15.99
C GLN A 308 7.28 24.69 15.89
N GLN A 309 8.40 25.10 16.50
CA GLN A 309 8.92 26.47 16.44
C GLN A 309 9.52 26.85 15.09
N HIS A 310 9.99 25.85 14.32
CA HIS A 310 10.65 26.03 13.02
C HIS A 310 9.73 25.74 11.84
N LEU A 311 8.49 25.31 12.10
CA LEU A 311 7.53 25.02 11.04
C LEU A 311 6.94 26.31 10.43
N PRO A 312 6.56 26.27 9.13
CA PRO A 312 5.85 27.38 8.49
C PRO A 312 4.57 27.76 9.23
N ARG A 313 4.17 29.03 9.12
CA ARG A 313 2.91 29.53 9.74
C ARG A 313 1.72 28.69 9.27
N GLY A 314 0.87 28.30 10.22
CA GLY A 314 -0.33 27.51 9.97
C GLY A 314 -0.14 25.99 10.04
N VAL A 315 1.11 25.47 10.10
CA VAL A 315 1.31 24.03 10.32
C VAL A 315 1.23 23.71 11.81
N ILE A 316 0.39 22.75 12.18
CA ILE A 316 0.21 22.28 13.55
C ILE A 316 0.59 20.80 13.63
N ILE A 317 1.48 20.48 14.56
CA ILE A 317 1.76 19.11 15.00
C ILE A 317 0.81 18.79 16.14
N GLU A 318 -0.03 17.77 15.95
CA GLU A 318 -0.85 17.19 17.00
C GLU A 318 -0.38 15.78 17.32
N ARG A 319 -0.05 15.53 18.58
CA ARG A 319 0.15 14.18 19.06
C ARG A 319 -1.19 13.55 19.39
N LYS A 320 -1.53 12.42 18.75
CA LYS A 320 -2.65 11.57 19.16
C LYS A 320 -2.08 10.30 19.77
N ILE A 321 -2.21 10.17 21.09
CA ILE A 321 -1.91 8.92 21.80
C ILE A 321 -3.01 7.92 21.43
N ASP A 322 -2.67 6.74 20.94
CA ASP A 322 -3.67 5.70 20.65
C ASP A 322 -4.42 5.32 21.93
N SER A 323 -5.74 5.37 21.80
CA SER A 323 -6.84 5.08 22.72
C SER A 323 -6.84 3.72 23.45
N ARG A 324 -5.78 2.92 23.37
CA ARG A 324 -5.72 1.59 24.00
C ARG A 324 -5.42 1.61 25.50
N LEU A 325 -4.91 2.72 26.03
CA LEU A 325 -4.39 2.79 27.40
C LEU A 325 -5.27 3.55 28.40
N ASP A 326 -6.46 4.02 28.03
CA ASP A 326 -7.37 4.68 28.99
C ASP A 326 -8.66 3.88 29.23
N PRO A 327 -8.79 3.19 30.39
CA PRO A 327 -10.00 2.48 30.78
C PRO A 327 -11.25 3.38 30.80
N LEU A 328 -11.07 4.69 31.04
CA LEU A 328 -12.16 5.66 31.08
C LEU A 328 -12.70 5.99 29.68
N VAL A 329 -11.86 5.95 28.65
CA VAL A 329 -12.26 6.22 27.25
C VAL A 329 -13.02 5.04 26.66
N ASN A 330 -12.63 3.79 26.93
CA ASN A 330 -13.39 2.62 26.48
C ASN A 330 -14.78 2.54 27.15
N GLN A 331 -14.90 2.90 28.44
CA GLN A 331 -16.21 3.04 29.08
C GLN A 331 -17.02 4.23 28.54
N ALA A 332 -16.38 5.35 28.20
CA ALA A 332 -17.05 6.52 27.62
C ALA A 332 -17.58 6.24 26.21
N VAL A 333 -16.79 5.57 25.36
CA VAL A 333 -17.18 5.18 23.99
C VAL A 333 -18.30 4.13 24.00
N GLN A 334 -18.28 3.18 24.94
CA GLN A 334 -19.37 2.21 25.08
C GLN A 334 -20.66 2.82 25.66
N ARG A 335 -20.57 3.80 26.56
CA ARG A 335 -21.76 4.50 27.09
C ARG A 335 -22.35 5.48 26.07
N GLN A 336 -21.53 6.20 25.31
CA GLN A 336 -22.00 7.11 24.26
C GLN A 336 -22.58 6.40 23.04
N ARG A 337 -22.23 5.13 22.78
CA ARG A 337 -22.85 4.30 21.73
C ARG A 337 -24.37 4.12 21.88
N ARG A 338 -24.94 4.32 23.07
CA ARG A 338 -26.37 4.06 23.34
C ARG A 338 -27.30 5.24 23.02
N ASP A 339 -26.76 6.46 22.94
CA ASP A 339 -27.54 7.72 22.83
C ASP A 339 -27.19 8.56 21.58
N LEU A 340 -26.50 7.98 20.59
CA LEU A 340 -26.17 8.68 19.35
C LEU A 340 -27.35 8.65 18.34
N PRO A 341 -27.72 9.81 17.75
CA PRO A 341 -28.63 9.85 16.60
C PRO A 341 -28.11 8.97 15.45
N PRO A 342 -28.99 8.34 14.65
CA PRO A 342 -28.62 7.40 13.57
C PRO A 342 -27.69 7.99 12.48
N ASP A 343 -27.50 9.30 12.51
CA ASP A 343 -26.77 10.15 11.58
C ASP A 343 -25.35 10.52 12.06
N VAL A 344 -24.94 10.14 13.28
CA VAL A 344 -23.55 10.31 13.74
C VAL A 344 -22.69 9.10 13.37
N GLN A 345 -21.95 9.23 12.26
CA GLN A 345 -20.91 8.27 11.88
C GLN A 345 -19.61 8.60 12.62
N LEU A 346 -19.31 7.84 13.68
CA LEU A 346 -17.92 7.69 14.17
C LEU A 346 -17.01 7.48 12.97
N ILE A 347 -15.86 8.16 12.92
CA ILE A 347 -14.82 7.97 11.89
C ILE A 347 -14.63 6.46 11.71
N ARG A 348 -15.25 5.92 10.65
CA ARG A 348 -15.09 4.53 10.30
C ARG A 348 -13.63 4.41 9.90
N ARG A 349 -12.84 3.63 10.66
CA ARG A 349 -11.72 2.90 10.06
C ARG A 349 -12.34 2.20 8.86
N SER A 350 -12.13 2.66 7.63
CA SER A 350 -12.43 1.76 6.53
C SER A 350 -11.39 0.64 6.61
N SER A 351 -11.94 -0.55 6.65
CA SER A 351 -11.30 -1.84 6.78
C SER A 351 -10.09 -1.97 5.85
N ASP A 352 -8.89 -2.04 6.42
CA ASP A 352 -7.76 -2.59 5.70
C ASP A 352 -7.88 -4.12 5.72
N PRO A 353 -7.85 -4.79 4.57
CA PRO A 353 -7.81 -6.24 4.47
C PRO A 353 -6.82 -6.92 5.44
N ALA A 354 -5.57 -6.46 5.49
CA ALA A 354 -4.51 -7.11 6.26
C ALA A 354 -4.72 -6.95 7.78
N GLY A 355 -4.97 -5.72 8.23
CA GLY A 355 -5.31 -5.41 9.61
C GLY A 355 -6.60 -6.09 10.06
N ASP A 356 -7.61 -6.18 9.20
CA ASP A 356 -8.87 -6.86 9.52
C ASP A 356 -8.72 -8.37 9.62
N PHE A 357 -7.91 -8.98 8.76
CA PHE A 357 -7.61 -10.42 8.83
C PHE A 357 -6.93 -10.78 10.16
N VAL A 358 -5.96 -9.97 10.58
CA VAL A 358 -5.28 -10.11 11.87
C VAL A 358 -6.23 -9.81 13.02
N VAL A 359 -6.95 -8.70 12.99
CA VAL A 359 -7.85 -8.26 14.08
C VAL A 359 -9.03 -9.20 14.24
N ALA A 360 -9.58 -9.74 13.16
CA ALA A 360 -10.56 -10.80 13.23
C ALA A 360 -9.94 -12.01 13.94
N SER A 361 -8.80 -12.51 13.44
CA SER A 361 -8.16 -13.74 13.94
C SER A 361 -7.58 -13.66 15.36
N LEU A 362 -7.24 -12.46 15.85
CA LEU A 362 -6.60 -12.24 17.16
C LEU A 362 -7.47 -11.48 18.16
N GLY A 363 -8.58 -10.88 17.72
CA GLY A 363 -9.43 -10.03 18.55
C GLY A 363 -10.40 -10.79 19.44
N ASP A 364 -11.13 -10.06 20.30
CA ASP A 364 -12.12 -10.61 21.22
C ASP A 364 -13.46 -10.97 20.55
N ARG A 365 -13.40 -11.33 19.26
CA ARG A 365 -14.53 -11.71 18.41
C ARG A 365 -14.54 -13.22 18.24
N ILE A 366 -15.71 -13.80 18.01
CA ILE A 366 -15.82 -15.18 17.53
C ILE A 366 -15.54 -15.15 16.03
N VAL A 367 -14.66 -16.03 15.57
CA VAL A 367 -14.27 -16.15 14.17
C VAL A 367 -14.62 -17.55 13.66
N VAL A 368 -15.29 -17.57 12.52
CA VAL A 368 -15.52 -18.77 11.72
C VAL A 368 -14.69 -18.61 10.46
N LYS A 369 -13.79 -19.55 10.22
CA LYS A 369 -12.91 -19.61 9.06
C LYS A 369 -13.45 -20.61 8.07
N VAL A 370 -13.59 -20.22 6.81
CA VAL A 370 -14.02 -21.10 5.73
C VAL A 370 -12.87 -21.26 4.76
N PHE A 371 -12.40 -22.49 4.57
CA PHE A 371 -11.28 -22.82 3.71
C PHE A 371 -11.75 -23.50 2.42
N GLY A 372 -11.02 -23.28 1.32
CA GLY A 372 -11.38 -23.84 0.03
C GLY A 372 -10.48 -23.39 -1.13
N PRO A 373 -10.50 -24.09 -2.27
CA PRO A 373 -9.68 -23.75 -3.43
C PRO A 373 -10.24 -22.58 -4.25
N ASP A 374 -11.56 -22.43 -4.38
CA ASP A 374 -12.19 -21.40 -5.22
C ASP A 374 -12.73 -20.21 -4.41
N LEU A 375 -12.39 -18.99 -4.83
CA LEU A 375 -12.77 -17.76 -4.13
C LEU A 375 -14.25 -17.42 -4.28
N ALA A 376 -14.86 -17.69 -5.44
CA ALA A 376 -16.27 -17.42 -5.65
C ALA A 376 -17.15 -18.37 -4.81
N ASP A 377 -16.75 -19.64 -4.73
CA ASP A 377 -17.38 -20.63 -3.85
C ASP A 377 -17.22 -20.28 -2.38
N LEU A 378 -16.00 -19.92 -1.96
CA LEU A 378 -15.71 -19.49 -0.58
C LEU A 378 -16.61 -18.33 -0.14
N ARG A 379 -16.76 -17.32 -0.99
CA ARG A 379 -17.64 -16.17 -0.71
C ARG A 379 -19.09 -16.56 -0.61
N ARG A 380 -19.59 -17.38 -1.54
CA ARG A 380 -20.98 -17.85 -1.52
C ARG A 380 -21.27 -18.62 -0.23
N LYS A 381 -20.39 -19.54 0.16
CA LYS A 381 -20.49 -20.31 1.41
C LYS A 381 -20.39 -19.41 2.65
N ALA A 382 -19.51 -18.40 2.63
CA ALA A 382 -19.38 -17.46 3.72
C ALA A 382 -20.64 -16.60 3.91
N ASP A 383 -21.27 -16.16 2.82
CA ASP A 383 -22.55 -15.45 2.88
C ASP A 383 -23.70 -16.35 3.34
N GLU A 384 -23.72 -17.63 2.93
CA GLU A 384 -24.68 -18.61 3.44
C GLU A 384 -24.54 -18.79 4.96
N ILE A 385 -23.31 -18.98 5.44
CA ILE A 385 -23.00 -19.06 6.87
C ILE A 385 -23.43 -17.77 7.57
N ARG A 386 -23.14 -16.59 7.00
CA ARG A 386 -23.57 -15.30 7.57
C ARG A 386 -25.08 -15.25 7.78
N GLN A 387 -25.87 -15.74 6.82
CA GLN A 387 -27.34 -15.76 6.92
C GLN A 387 -27.88 -16.74 7.97
N LEU A 388 -27.09 -17.74 8.35
CA LEU A 388 -27.41 -18.63 9.48
C LEU A 388 -27.02 -17.99 10.81
N LEU A 389 -25.79 -17.49 10.90
CA LEU A 389 -25.26 -16.93 12.15
C LEU A 389 -26.01 -15.69 12.63
N ILE A 390 -26.63 -14.91 11.72
CA ILE A 390 -27.45 -13.76 12.09
C ILE A 390 -28.66 -14.14 12.97
N LYS A 391 -29.08 -15.41 12.93
CA LYS A 391 -30.23 -15.93 13.71
C LYS A 391 -29.83 -16.40 15.10
N VAL A 392 -28.54 -16.57 15.36
CA VAL A 392 -28.04 -17.04 16.66
C VAL A 392 -28.18 -15.92 17.69
N ALA A 393 -28.92 -16.20 18.76
CA ALA A 393 -29.12 -15.23 19.84
C ALA A 393 -27.78 -14.85 20.49
N GLY A 394 -27.53 -13.54 20.62
CA GLY A 394 -26.30 -12.99 21.19
C GLY A 394 -25.21 -12.60 20.18
N VAL A 395 -25.36 -12.98 18.91
CA VAL A 395 -24.46 -12.55 17.82
C VAL A 395 -24.73 -11.08 17.45
N VAL A 396 -23.70 -10.24 17.47
CA VAL A 396 -23.76 -8.84 17.05
C VAL A 396 -22.59 -8.48 16.13
N ASP A 397 -22.72 -7.38 15.39
CA ASP A 397 -21.69 -6.87 14.48
C ASP A 397 -21.16 -7.94 13.49
N LEU A 398 -21.99 -8.91 13.09
CA LEU A 398 -21.58 -10.01 12.21
C LEU A 398 -21.05 -9.47 10.87
N ARG A 399 -19.82 -9.82 10.54
CA ARG A 399 -19.10 -9.36 9.35
C ARG A 399 -18.47 -10.55 8.65
N VAL A 400 -18.68 -10.65 7.33
CA VAL A 400 -17.78 -11.41 6.46
C VAL A 400 -16.66 -10.45 6.11
N GLU A 401 -15.42 -10.83 6.41
CA GLU A 401 -14.27 -9.98 6.14
C GLU A 401 -14.22 -9.64 4.65
N PRO A 402 -14.20 -8.34 4.28
CA PRO A 402 -14.51 -7.92 2.94
C PRO A 402 -13.48 -8.46 1.95
N GLN A 403 -13.94 -9.35 1.07
CA GLN A 403 -13.31 -9.62 -0.22
C GLN A 403 -14.07 -8.84 -1.30
N ALA A 404 -14.22 -7.53 -1.11
CA ALA A 404 -14.91 -6.69 -2.09
C ALA A 404 -14.24 -6.88 -3.46
N ASP A 405 -15.06 -7.04 -4.49
CA ASP A 405 -14.53 -7.02 -5.84
C ASP A 405 -14.28 -5.58 -6.27
N GLU A 406 -13.11 -5.36 -6.86
CA GLU A 406 -12.73 -4.09 -7.44
C GLU A 406 -12.78 -4.21 -8.96
N PRO A 407 -13.25 -3.16 -9.66
CA PRO A 407 -13.14 -3.12 -11.11
C PRO A 407 -11.67 -3.06 -11.50
N ARG A 408 -11.25 -3.99 -12.36
CA ARG A 408 -9.87 -4.11 -12.86
C ARG A 408 -9.85 -4.00 -14.36
N LEU A 409 -8.88 -3.25 -14.87
CA LEU A 409 -8.59 -3.19 -16.30
C LEU A 409 -7.70 -4.38 -16.67
N GLU A 410 -8.24 -5.32 -17.43
CA GLU A 410 -7.48 -6.39 -18.07
C GLU A 410 -7.21 -6.04 -19.53
N HIS A 411 -6.05 -6.46 -20.03
CA HIS A 411 -5.70 -6.34 -21.43
C HIS A 411 -5.18 -7.68 -21.97
N LYS A 412 -5.55 -8.01 -23.20
CA LYS A 412 -5.08 -9.21 -23.89
C LYS A 412 -4.43 -8.82 -25.21
N ILE A 413 -3.13 -9.08 -25.32
CA ILE A 413 -2.37 -8.86 -26.55
C ILE A 413 -2.66 -10.00 -27.54
N GLU A 414 -3.20 -9.65 -28.70
CA GLU A 414 -3.43 -10.59 -29.80
C GLU A 414 -2.14 -10.80 -30.59
N ARG A 415 -1.32 -11.75 -30.14
CA ARG A 415 0.04 -12.00 -30.62
C ARG A 415 0.13 -12.18 -32.14
N GLU A 416 -0.83 -12.88 -32.74
CA GLU A 416 -0.85 -13.08 -34.19
C GLU A 416 -1.01 -11.75 -34.95
N ARG A 417 -1.94 -10.89 -34.52
CA ARG A 417 -2.13 -9.56 -35.10
C ARG A 417 -0.93 -8.66 -34.85
N ALA A 418 -0.39 -8.65 -33.63
CA ALA A 418 0.81 -7.88 -33.29
C ALA A 418 2.00 -8.25 -34.19
N SER A 419 2.19 -9.55 -34.48
CA SER A 419 3.27 -10.04 -35.33
C SER A 419 3.18 -9.55 -36.78
N GLN A 420 1.98 -9.32 -37.31
CA GLN A 420 1.77 -8.78 -38.66
C GLN A 420 2.30 -7.35 -38.80
N PHE A 421 2.36 -6.60 -37.70
CA PHE A 421 2.90 -5.25 -37.63
C PHE A 421 4.34 -5.20 -37.09
N GLY A 422 4.97 -6.36 -36.86
CA GLY A 422 6.31 -6.44 -36.28
C GLY A 422 6.40 -5.98 -34.81
N LEU A 423 5.27 -5.94 -34.10
CA LEU A 423 5.21 -5.49 -32.71
C LEU A 423 5.48 -6.67 -31.75
N THR A 424 6.44 -6.48 -30.85
CA THR A 424 6.73 -7.46 -29.80
C THR A 424 5.81 -7.24 -28.58
N VAL A 425 5.67 -8.27 -27.75
CA VAL A 425 4.94 -8.18 -26.47
C VAL A 425 5.54 -7.08 -25.60
N ASP A 426 6.88 -7.01 -25.51
CA ASP A 426 7.56 -6.00 -24.69
C ASP A 426 7.24 -4.57 -25.15
N MET A 427 7.24 -4.31 -26.46
CA MET A 427 6.89 -2.99 -27.00
C MET A 427 5.44 -2.62 -26.67
N LEU A 428 4.52 -3.57 -26.81
CA LEU A 428 3.11 -3.34 -26.48
C LEU A 428 2.90 -3.13 -24.98
N SER A 429 3.52 -3.94 -24.14
CA SER A 429 3.46 -3.80 -22.68
C SER A 429 4.01 -2.46 -22.21
N GLU A 430 5.12 -2.00 -22.79
CA GLU A 430 5.67 -0.67 -22.50
C GLU A 430 4.67 0.45 -22.86
N GLU A 431 4.08 0.40 -24.04
CA GLU A 431 3.12 1.42 -24.50
C GLU A 431 1.81 1.40 -23.72
N ILE A 432 1.28 0.21 -23.38
CA ILE A 432 0.08 0.07 -22.52
C ILE A 432 0.35 0.69 -21.15
N ASN A 433 1.47 0.36 -20.52
CA ASN A 433 1.82 0.90 -19.20
C ASN A 433 1.97 2.43 -19.24
N MET A 434 2.57 2.99 -20.30
CA MET A 434 2.69 4.44 -20.48
C MET A 434 1.36 5.12 -20.84
N ALA A 435 0.39 4.39 -21.38
CA ALA A 435 -0.93 4.93 -21.72
C ALA A 435 -1.87 5.00 -20.52
N ILE A 436 -1.78 4.01 -19.62
CA ILE A 436 -2.64 3.87 -18.44
C ILE A 436 -2.09 4.66 -17.25
N ASP A 437 -0.79 4.57 -17.01
CA ASP A 437 -0.14 5.08 -15.80
C ASP A 437 0.87 6.18 -16.10
N GLU A 438 1.16 6.98 -15.06
CA GLU A 438 2.37 7.79 -15.09
C GLU A 438 3.60 6.90 -14.96
N ARG A 439 4.60 7.13 -15.81
CA ARG A 439 5.85 6.38 -15.79
C ARG A 439 6.93 7.22 -15.15
N VAL A 440 7.50 6.77 -14.04
CA VAL A 440 8.75 7.33 -13.51
C VAL A 440 9.87 6.99 -14.49
N VAL A 441 10.46 8.01 -15.10
CA VAL A 441 11.54 7.87 -16.09
C VAL A 441 12.91 8.24 -15.54
N SER A 442 12.94 9.09 -14.50
CA SER A 442 14.17 9.49 -13.82
C SER A 442 13.84 10.13 -12.48
N GLN A 443 14.85 10.60 -11.76
CA GLN A 443 14.71 11.36 -10.53
C GLN A 443 15.50 12.66 -10.60
N ILE A 444 14.87 13.76 -10.18
CA ILE A 444 15.49 15.08 -10.10
C ILE A 444 15.92 15.32 -8.67
N HIS A 445 17.21 15.64 -8.54
CA HIS A 445 17.82 15.97 -7.27
C HIS A 445 17.84 17.50 -7.14
N SER A 446 17.15 18.02 -6.13
CA SER A 446 17.14 19.44 -5.78
C SER A 446 17.58 19.56 -4.33
N ASP A 447 18.74 20.17 -4.11
CA ASP A 447 19.38 20.27 -2.79
C ASP A 447 19.57 18.90 -2.11
N ASP A 448 18.87 18.65 -0.99
CA ASP A 448 18.88 17.40 -0.22
C ASP A 448 17.65 16.52 -0.50
N ARG A 449 16.86 16.84 -1.54
CA ARG A 449 15.58 16.19 -1.87
C ARG A 449 15.64 15.56 -3.24
N THR A 450 14.92 14.45 -3.36
CA THR A 450 14.78 13.72 -4.62
C THR A 450 13.30 13.67 -4.99
N TYR A 451 12.99 14.04 -6.24
CA TYR A 451 11.62 14.03 -6.76
C TYR A 451 11.56 13.19 -8.03
N ASP A 452 10.48 12.44 -8.20
CA ASP A 452 10.30 11.65 -9.42
C ASP A 452 10.02 12.56 -10.62
N LEU A 453 10.64 12.23 -11.75
CA LEU A 453 10.33 12.76 -13.06
C LEU A 453 9.44 11.75 -13.78
N VAL A 454 8.20 12.15 -14.04
CA VAL A 454 7.19 11.28 -14.60
C VAL A 454 6.74 11.75 -15.97
N ILE A 455 6.51 10.80 -16.87
CA ILE A 455 5.79 11.02 -18.12
C ILE A 455 4.35 10.58 -17.90
N LYS A 456 3.41 11.45 -18.19
CA LYS A 456 1.97 11.17 -18.07
C LYS A 456 1.20 11.78 -19.22
N THR A 457 -0.03 11.31 -19.41
CA THR A 457 -1.01 11.99 -20.26
C THR A 457 -1.97 12.78 -19.36
N ASP A 458 -2.44 13.95 -19.80
CA ASP A 458 -3.42 14.75 -19.06
C ASP A 458 -4.79 14.06 -19.08
N GLN A 459 -4.99 13.06 -18.23
CA GLN A 459 -6.26 12.34 -18.13
C GLN A 459 -6.66 12.19 -16.67
N SER A 460 -7.82 12.75 -16.33
CA SER A 460 -8.42 12.68 -14.99
C SER A 460 -9.19 11.38 -14.75
N ALA A 461 -9.41 10.54 -15.78
CA ALA A 461 -10.06 9.24 -15.68
C ALA A 461 -9.51 8.25 -16.72
N VAL A 462 -9.44 6.97 -16.35
CA VAL A 462 -9.10 5.86 -17.26
C VAL A 462 -10.27 5.64 -18.23
N ASP A 463 -10.10 6.05 -19.48
CA ASP A 463 -11.05 5.80 -20.57
C ASP A 463 -10.49 4.73 -21.51
N LEU A 464 -11.17 3.58 -21.58
CA LEU A 464 -10.76 2.45 -22.40
C LEU A 464 -10.66 2.80 -23.88
N GLY A 465 -11.56 3.66 -24.38
CA GLY A 465 -11.55 4.09 -25.79
C GLY A 465 -10.27 4.85 -26.11
N ARG A 466 -9.88 5.77 -25.23
CA ARG A 466 -8.66 6.57 -25.39
C ARG A 466 -7.38 5.75 -25.23
N ILE A 467 -7.38 4.75 -24.35
CA ILE A 467 -6.26 3.79 -24.27
C ILE A 467 -6.18 3.02 -25.59
N GLY A 468 -7.30 2.52 -26.10
CA GLY A 468 -7.37 1.83 -27.39
C GLY A 468 -6.93 2.68 -28.59
N ASP A 469 -7.14 4.00 -28.55
CA ASP A 469 -6.71 4.95 -29.60
C ASP A 469 -5.23 5.33 -29.50
N THR A 470 -4.53 4.91 -28.45
CA THR A 470 -3.10 5.20 -28.30
C THR A 470 -2.32 4.52 -29.41
N LEU A 471 -1.52 5.31 -30.13
CA LEU A 471 -0.76 4.83 -31.28
C LEU A 471 0.59 4.27 -30.84
N VAL A 472 0.90 3.09 -31.34
CA VAL A 472 2.18 2.39 -31.17
C VAL A 472 2.96 2.48 -32.47
N GLY A 473 4.22 2.94 -32.39
CA GLY A 473 5.14 2.94 -33.52
C GLY A 473 5.63 1.53 -33.83
N THR A 474 5.49 1.12 -35.07
CA THR A 474 6.04 -0.14 -35.59
C THR A 474 7.51 0.04 -36.00
N PRO A 475 8.31 -1.04 -36.05
CA PRO A 475 9.67 -0.97 -36.58
C PRO A 475 9.76 -0.47 -38.03
N THR A 476 8.67 -0.59 -38.80
CA THR A 476 8.56 -0.11 -40.19
C THR A 476 8.18 1.37 -40.29
N GLY A 477 7.91 2.05 -39.15
CA GLY A 477 7.59 3.47 -39.09
C GLY A 477 6.10 3.80 -39.22
N GLU A 478 5.24 2.80 -39.41
CA GLU A 478 3.79 2.96 -39.36
C GLU A 478 3.31 3.07 -37.91
N MET A 479 2.21 3.80 -37.69
CA MET A 479 1.60 3.96 -36.37
C MET A 479 0.32 3.13 -36.29
N VAL A 480 0.22 2.23 -35.31
CA VAL A 480 -0.89 1.29 -35.14
C VAL A 480 -1.61 1.57 -33.83
N PRO A 481 -2.95 1.77 -33.80
CA PRO A 481 -3.68 1.95 -32.55
C PRO A 481 -3.68 0.67 -31.71
N LEU A 482 -3.55 0.81 -30.38
CA LEU A 482 -3.54 -0.32 -29.44
C LEU A 482 -4.77 -1.22 -29.61
N SER A 483 -5.96 -0.65 -29.84
CA SER A 483 -7.21 -1.39 -30.05
C SER A 483 -7.17 -2.39 -31.22
N LEU A 484 -6.25 -2.24 -32.17
CA LEU A 484 -6.11 -3.19 -33.28
C LEU A 484 -5.39 -4.49 -32.88
N VAL A 485 -4.53 -4.42 -31.86
CA VAL A 485 -3.64 -5.52 -31.43
C VAL A 485 -3.80 -5.90 -29.96
N VAL A 486 -4.59 -5.14 -29.19
CA VAL A 486 -4.87 -5.34 -27.77
C VAL A 486 -6.36 -5.20 -27.52
N GLU A 487 -6.93 -6.18 -26.82
CA GLU A 487 -8.28 -6.11 -26.31
C GLU A 487 -8.27 -5.64 -24.85
N PHE A 488 -9.06 -4.61 -24.52
CA PHE A 488 -9.20 -4.09 -23.16
C PHE A 488 -10.59 -4.43 -22.60
N ARG A 489 -10.66 -4.91 -21.34
CA ARG A 489 -11.90 -5.22 -20.65
C ARG A 489 -11.83 -4.79 -19.19
N ILE A 490 -12.94 -4.32 -18.64
CA ILE A 490 -13.07 -4.15 -17.18
C ILE A 490 -13.70 -5.41 -16.63
N VAL A 491 -12.99 -6.11 -15.75
CA VAL A 491 -13.48 -7.28 -15.03
C VAL A 491 -13.59 -6.96 -13.55
N SER A 492 -14.37 -7.77 -12.83
CA SER A 492 -14.49 -7.71 -11.39
C SER A 492 -13.52 -8.74 -10.79
N GLY A 493 -12.77 -8.38 -9.74
CA GLY A 493 -11.94 -9.37 -9.05
C GLY A 493 -11.55 -8.97 -7.63
N PRO A 494 -11.01 -9.92 -6.84
CA PRO A 494 -10.73 -9.74 -5.42
C PRO A 494 -9.80 -8.56 -5.18
N ARG A 495 -10.15 -7.71 -4.22
CA ARG A 495 -9.24 -6.70 -3.65
C ARG A 495 -8.05 -7.34 -2.91
N ALA A 496 -8.31 -8.45 -2.22
CA ALA A 496 -7.31 -9.19 -1.45
C ALA A 496 -7.68 -10.66 -1.35
N ILE A 497 -6.65 -11.51 -1.22
CA ILE A 497 -6.76 -12.95 -1.04
C ILE A 497 -6.06 -13.30 0.26
N TYR A 498 -6.78 -13.95 1.17
CA TYR A 498 -6.24 -14.38 2.45
C TYR A 498 -5.97 -15.87 2.43
N ARG A 499 -4.87 -16.25 3.08
CA ARG A 499 -4.49 -17.64 3.23
C ARG A 499 -4.02 -17.92 4.65
N GLU A 500 -4.29 -19.13 5.11
CA GLU A 500 -3.73 -19.68 6.33
C GLU A 500 -3.29 -21.12 6.03
N ASN A 501 -2.07 -21.48 6.46
CA ASN A 501 -1.43 -22.77 6.23
C ASN A 501 -1.53 -23.25 4.76
N MET A 502 -1.17 -22.36 3.82
CA MET A 502 -1.16 -22.61 2.38
C MET A 502 -2.55 -22.85 1.75
N GLN A 503 -3.63 -22.49 2.43
CA GLN A 503 -5.00 -22.62 1.92
C GLN A 503 -5.71 -21.28 1.95
N ARG A 504 -6.51 -20.98 0.92
CA ARG A 504 -7.33 -19.76 0.90
C ARG A 504 -8.38 -19.86 1.99
N VAL A 505 -8.63 -18.73 2.65
CA VAL A 505 -9.57 -18.63 3.76
C VAL A 505 -10.43 -17.38 3.64
N VAL A 506 -11.71 -17.51 3.99
CA VAL A 506 -12.61 -16.39 4.24
C VAL A 506 -12.98 -16.39 5.71
N LEU A 507 -12.82 -15.23 6.35
CA LEU A 507 -13.14 -15.05 7.76
C LEU A 507 -14.52 -14.45 7.93
N ILE A 508 -15.26 -14.97 8.89
CA ILE A 508 -16.55 -14.45 9.33
C ILE A 508 -16.40 -14.15 10.82
N SER A 509 -16.48 -12.87 11.20
CA SER A 509 -16.26 -12.43 12.57
C SER A 509 -17.53 -11.83 13.17
N CYS A 510 -17.83 -12.18 14.42
CA CYS A 510 -18.92 -11.57 15.18
C CYS A 510 -18.50 -11.19 16.59
N GLY A 511 -19.16 -10.16 17.12
CA GLY A 511 -19.15 -9.85 18.54
C GLY A 511 -20.22 -10.66 19.27
N VAL A 512 -20.10 -10.72 20.59
CA VAL A 512 -21.09 -11.31 21.49
C VAL A 512 -21.68 -10.22 22.38
N LYS A 513 -23.00 -10.21 22.54
CA LYS A 513 -23.70 -9.28 23.43
C LYS A 513 -24.75 -10.01 24.26
N ASP A 514 -24.86 -9.60 25.53
CA ASP A 514 -25.92 -10.02 26.46
C ASP A 514 -25.97 -11.56 26.70
N ARG A 515 -24.90 -12.30 26.37
CA ARG A 515 -24.72 -13.75 26.58
C ARG A 515 -23.26 -14.10 26.85
N ASP A 516 -23.02 -15.28 27.42
CA ASP A 516 -21.67 -15.83 27.56
C ASP A 516 -21.08 -16.21 26.19
N ARG A 517 -19.80 -15.90 25.99
CA ARG A 517 -19.10 -16.16 24.73
C ARG A 517 -19.02 -17.64 24.40
N SER A 518 -18.78 -18.50 25.40
CA SER A 518 -18.64 -19.94 25.20
C SER A 518 -19.97 -20.59 24.80
N ASP A 519 -21.09 -20.11 25.35
CA ASP A 519 -22.42 -20.54 24.96
C ASP A 519 -22.75 -20.16 23.52
N VAL A 520 -22.42 -18.93 23.12
CA VAL A 520 -22.63 -18.47 21.73
C VAL A 520 -21.71 -19.23 20.76
N ASP A 521 -20.45 -19.51 21.11
CA ASP A 521 -19.55 -20.33 20.28
C ASP A 521 -20.10 -21.76 20.11
N SER A 522 -20.64 -22.36 21.18
CA SER A 522 -21.29 -23.67 21.14
C SER A 522 -22.52 -23.69 20.24
N ASP A 523 -23.37 -22.67 20.33
CA ASP A 523 -24.56 -22.54 19.48
C ASP A 523 -24.18 -22.35 18.01
N ILE A 524 -23.15 -21.53 17.73
CA ILE A 524 -22.59 -21.36 16.38
C ILE A 524 -22.08 -22.71 15.83
N ARG A 525 -21.32 -23.48 16.60
CA ARG A 525 -20.84 -24.81 16.18
C ARG A 525 -21.99 -25.77 15.85
N LYS A 526 -23.09 -25.73 16.61
CA LYS A 526 -24.28 -26.55 16.35
C LYS A 526 -24.96 -26.17 15.04
N GLU A 527 -25.15 -24.88 14.79
CA GLU A 527 -25.75 -24.36 13.55
C GLU A 527 -24.89 -24.65 12.31
N LEU A 528 -23.57 -24.75 12.47
CA LEU A 528 -22.64 -25.06 11.39
C LEU A 528 -22.50 -26.56 11.08
N ALA A 529 -22.88 -27.44 12.01
CA ALA A 529 -22.74 -28.89 11.86
C ALA A 529 -23.40 -29.48 10.58
N PRO A 530 -24.60 -29.03 10.14
CA PRO A 530 -25.21 -29.49 8.90
C PRO A 530 -24.42 -29.09 7.65
N ILE A 531 -23.82 -27.90 7.64
CA ILE A 531 -22.98 -27.41 6.53
C ILE A 531 -21.68 -28.20 6.50
N LEU A 532 -21.02 -28.37 7.64
CA LEU A 532 -19.78 -29.16 7.77
C LEU A 532 -19.91 -30.56 7.17
N SER A 533 -21.09 -31.18 7.33
CA SER A 533 -21.37 -32.54 6.84
C SER A 533 -21.65 -32.63 5.34
N SER A 534 -21.90 -31.49 4.68
CA SER A 534 -22.29 -31.40 3.26
C SER A 534 -21.25 -30.67 2.39
N MET A 535 -20.07 -30.38 2.94
CA MET A 535 -19.00 -29.75 2.18
C MET A 535 -18.38 -30.71 1.17
N GLU A 536 -18.09 -30.17 -0.02
CA GLU A 536 -17.35 -30.86 -1.07
C GLU A 536 -15.87 -31.02 -0.68
N ASP A 537 -15.21 -31.99 -1.32
CA ASP A 537 -13.79 -32.26 -1.11
C ASP A 537 -12.94 -30.98 -1.32
N GLY A 538 -12.09 -30.67 -0.33
CA GLY A 538 -11.23 -29.49 -0.34
C GLY A 538 -11.80 -28.26 0.38
N TYR A 539 -13.05 -28.29 0.84
CA TYR A 539 -13.62 -27.26 1.71
C TYR A 539 -13.72 -27.73 3.16
N HIS A 540 -13.45 -26.85 4.12
CA HIS A 540 -13.72 -27.11 5.54
C HIS A 540 -13.94 -25.80 6.32
N ILE A 541 -14.47 -25.92 7.55
CA ILE A 541 -14.72 -24.80 8.45
C ILE A 541 -13.98 -25.04 9.75
N GLU A 542 -13.35 -23.99 10.27
CA GLU A 542 -12.81 -23.96 11.63
C GLU A 542 -13.49 -22.86 12.45
N CYS A 543 -13.82 -23.15 13.71
CA CYS A 543 -14.36 -22.18 14.65
C CYS A 543 -13.35 -21.88 15.75
N GLY A 544 -12.95 -20.62 15.86
CA GLY A 544 -12.07 -20.11 16.90
C GLY A 544 -10.82 -19.41 16.38
N ASN A 545 -10.09 -18.83 17.33
CA ASN A 545 -8.86 -18.07 17.08
C ASN A 545 -7.58 -18.93 17.18
N ARG A 546 -7.71 -20.22 17.52
CA ARG A 546 -6.60 -21.17 17.70
C ARG A 546 -6.68 -22.29 16.69
#